data_AF-A0A2M6X096-F1
#
_entry.id   AF-A0A2M6X096-F1
#
_cell.length_a   1.000
_cell.length_b   1.000
_cell.length_c   1.000
_cell.angle_alpha   90.00
_cell.angle_beta   90.00
_cell.angle_gamma   90.00
#
_symmetry.space_group_name_H-M   'P 1'
#
loop_
_entity.id
_entity.type
_entity.pdbx_description
1 polymer ?
#
loop_
_entity_poly.entity_id
_entity_poly.type
_entity_poly.pdbx_seq_one_letter_code
_entity_poly.pdbx_strand_id
1 'polypeptide(L)'
;MSLALSALPAQAQNCDFGRFEVGFPGLSNVTRGTPICSFAAGGSAGQIWLKILISVANWLLTLIIMLGVLGVMIGGYYYMAAAGDSSRIKTAKEWIFAALAGVSLAVMGYIILHTINPSTLSL
;
A
#
# COMPACT_ATOMS: atom_id res chain seq x y z
N MET A 1 21.12 -19.84 1.37
CA MET A 1 20.05 -20.70 1.91
C MET A 1 20.01 -20.55 3.43
N SER A 2 19.54 -19.40 3.93
CA SER A 2 19.43 -19.11 5.39
C SER A 2 18.58 -17.85 5.65
N LEU A 3 17.46 -17.68 4.96
CA LEU A 3 16.59 -16.50 5.09
C LEU A 3 15.11 -16.89 5.19
N ALA A 4 14.81 -17.84 6.07
CA ALA A 4 13.43 -18.27 6.35
C ALA A 4 13.05 -18.03 7.82
N LEU A 5 13.53 -16.93 8.42
CA LEU A 5 13.19 -16.57 9.81
C LEU A 5 12.90 -15.07 10.06
N SER A 6 12.97 -14.20 9.05
CA SER A 6 12.71 -12.76 9.22
C SER A 6 11.53 -12.22 8.39
N ALA A 7 10.70 -13.08 7.82
CA ALA A 7 9.55 -12.68 7.02
C ALA A 7 8.26 -13.34 7.49
N LEU A 8 7.91 -13.13 8.76
CA LEU A 8 6.50 -13.05 9.15
C LEU A 8 6.04 -11.59 9.05
N PRO A 9 5.51 -11.11 7.91
CA PRO A 9 4.74 -9.87 7.87
C PRO A 9 3.26 -10.21 7.82
N ALA A 10 2.72 -10.69 8.93
CA ALA A 10 1.28 -10.67 9.14
C ALA A 10 1.02 -10.77 10.63
N GLN A 11 0.70 -9.64 11.25
CA GLN A 11 -0.09 -9.61 12.46
C GLN A 11 -1.51 -10.12 12.15
N ALA A 12 -1.63 -11.40 11.83
CA ALA A 12 -2.70 -12.17 12.41
C ALA A 12 -2.32 -12.33 13.89
N GLN A 13 -3.14 -11.76 14.78
CA GLN A 13 -3.28 -12.26 16.16
C GLN A 13 -2.06 -12.14 17.09
N ASN A 14 -1.58 -10.93 17.40
CA ASN A 14 -1.25 -10.70 18.82
C ASN A 14 -2.52 -10.25 19.54
N CYS A 15 -3.50 -11.17 19.58
CA CYS A 15 -4.66 -11.03 20.45
C CYS A 15 -4.23 -11.45 21.87
N ASP A 16 -3.24 -10.73 22.37
CA ASP A 16 -2.72 -10.79 23.74
C ASP A 16 -3.60 -9.95 24.67
N PHE A 17 -4.41 -9.05 24.10
CA PHE A 17 -5.56 -8.47 24.78
C PHE A 17 -6.67 -9.52 24.90
N GLY A 18 -6.59 -10.30 25.98
CA GLY A 18 -7.67 -10.97 26.69
C GLY A 18 -8.76 -11.68 25.87
N ARG A 19 -8.88 -12.99 26.04
CA ARG A 19 -10.07 -13.73 25.60
C ARG A 19 -11.18 -13.52 26.63
N PHE A 20 -12.39 -13.25 26.16
CA PHE A 20 -13.55 -13.23 27.04
C PHE A 20 -13.80 -14.65 27.59
N GLU A 21 -13.55 -14.86 28.89
CA GLU A 21 -13.84 -16.12 29.57
C GLU A 21 -15.32 -16.26 29.94
N VAL A 22 -16.00 -15.12 30.17
CA VAL A 22 -17.43 -15.07 30.47
C VAL A 22 -18.19 -14.52 29.27
N GLY A 23 -19.09 -15.34 28.72
CA GLY A 23 -19.97 -14.94 27.62
C GLY A 23 -21.27 -14.33 28.15
N PHE A 24 -21.73 -13.24 27.53
CA PHE A 24 -23.04 -12.68 27.84
C PHE A 24 -24.18 -13.62 27.38
N PRO A 25 -25.28 -13.72 28.12
CA PRO A 25 -26.46 -14.47 27.70
C PRO A 25 -27.00 -13.91 26.38
N GLY A 26 -27.17 -14.77 25.36
CA GLY A 26 -27.66 -14.41 24.03
C GLY A 26 -26.61 -14.21 22.94
N LEU A 27 -25.31 -14.07 23.28
CA LEU A 27 -24.20 -13.94 22.31
C LEU A 27 -22.99 -14.85 22.61
N SER A 28 -23.20 -15.95 23.33
CA SER A 28 -22.13 -16.84 23.80
C SER A 28 -21.21 -17.43 22.71
N ASN A 29 -21.68 -17.56 21.47
CA ASN A 29 -20.87 -18.07 20.34
C ASN A 29 -19.84 -17.05 19.83
N VAL A 30 -20.10 -15.77 20.08
CA VAL A 30 -19.27 -14.65 19.65
C VAL A 30 -18.46 -14.08 20.82
N THR A 31 -18.83 -14.37 22.07
CA THR A 31 -18.15 -13.88 23.28
C THR A 31 -17.38 -14.96 24.04
N ARG A 32 -17.53 -16.28 23.81
CA ARG A 32 -16.66 -17.26 24.47
C ARG A 32 -15.45 -17.60 23.61
N GLY A 33 -14.28 -17.22 24.09
CA GLY A 33 -13.02 -17.71 23.55
C GLY A 33 -12.60 -17.17 22.18
N THR A 34 -13.42 -16.31 21.59
CA THR A 34 -13.10 -15.45 20.46
C THR A 34 -12.37 -14.20 20.97
N PRO A 35 -11.28 -13.80 20.32
CA PRO A 35 -10.52 -12.65 20.78
C PRO A 35 -11.21 -11.33 20.39
N ILE A 36 -11.06 -10.29 21.21
CA ILE A 36 -11.67 -8.95 21.01
C ILE A 36 -11.30 -8.35 19.64
N CYS A 37 -10.14 -8.74 19.12
CA CYS A 37 -9.65 -8.37 17.81
C CYS A 37 -10.55 -8.82 16.64
N SER A 38 -11.37 -9.87 16.78
CA SER A 38 -12.35 -10.27 15.74
C SER A 38 -13.57 -9.35 15.65
N PHE A 39 -13.79 -8.53 16.68
CA PHE A 39 -14.81 -7.48 16.68
C PHE A 39 -14.22 -6.16 16.17
N ALA A 40 -13.00 -5.83 16.60
CA ALA A 40 -12.30 -4.62 16.18
C ALA A 40 -11.87 -4.66 14.69
N ALA A 41 -11.62 -5.85 14.14
CA ALA A 41 -11.24 -6.04 12.73
C ALA A 41 -12.39 -5.82 11.72
N GLY A 42 -13.55 -5.33 12.16
CA GLY A 42 -14.66 -4.98 11.28
C GLY A 42 -15.42 -6.22 10.80
N GLY A 43 -16.71 -6.28 11.17
CA GLY A 43 -17.63 -7.33 10.75
C GLY A 43 -17.66 -7.57 9.24
N SER A 44 -18.07 -8.79 8.88
CA SER A 44 -18.06 -9.45 7.57
C SER A 44 -18.56 -8.67 6.34
N ALA A 45 -19.19 -7.50 6.50
CA ALA A 45 -19.62 -6.64 5.39
C ALA A 45 -18.53 -5.66 4.90
N GLY A 46 -17.60 -5.22 5.77
CA GLY A 46 -16.57 -4.24 5.41
C GLY A 46 -15.40 -4.82 4.58
N GLN A 47 -15.20 -6.13 4.68
CA GLN A 47 -14.06 -6.82 4.07
C GLN A 47 -14.13 -6.87 2.54
N ILE A 48 -15.33 -6.87 1.94
CA ILE A 48 -15.48 -6.98 0.48
C ILE A 48 -15.02 -5.69 -0.22
N TRP A 49 -15.50 -4.53 0.24
CA TRP A 49 -15.14 -3.24 -0.33
C TRP A 49 -13.66 -2.92 -0.13
N LEU A 50 -13.09 -3.24 1.04
CA LEU A 50 -11.67 -3.07 1.30
C LEU A 50 -10.81 -3.96 0.40
N LYS A 51 -11.19 -5.23 0.17
CA LYS A 51 -10.47 -6.12 -0.74
C LYS A 51 -10.43 -5.60 -2.18
N ILE A 52 -11.55 -5.08 -2.69
CA ILE A 52 -11.61 -4.49 -4.03
C ILE A 52 -10.74 -3.23 -4.13
N LEU A 53 -10.82 -2.34 -3.13
CA LEU A 53 -10.01 -1.11 -3.11
C LEU A 53 -8.50 -1.42 -3.13
N ILE A 54 -8.07 -2.39 -2.33
CA ILE A 54 -6.66 -2.79 -2.24
C ILE A 54 -6.19 -3.47 -3.53
N SER A 55 -7.03 -4.31 -4.14
CA SER A 55 -6.73 -4.95 -5.42
C SER A 55 -6.54 -3.92 -6.55
N VAL A 56 -7.41 -2.92 -6.61
CA VAL A 56 -7.31 -1.84 -7.61
C VAL A 56 -6.08 -0.98 -7.36
N ALA A 57 -5.78 -0.67 -6.10
CA ALA A 57 -4.59 0.10 -5.74
C ALA A 57 -3.29 -0.58 -6.22
N ASN A 58 -3.14 -1.90 -6.03
CA ASN A 58 -1.93 -2.63 -6.47
C ASN A 58 -1.75 -2.57 -8.01
N TRP A 59 -2.85 -2.72 -8.76
CA TRP A 59 -2.80 -2.60 -10.23
C TRP A 59 -2.45 -1.17 -10.68
N LEU A 60 -3.04 -0.15 -10.05
CA LEU A 60 -2.70 1.26 -10.31
C LEU A 60 -1.24 1.57 -10.02
N LEU A 61 -0.70 1.08 -8.89
CA LEU A 61 0.71 1.31 -8.52
C LEU A 61 1.66 0.74 -9.58
N THR A 62 1.41 -0.48 -10.04
CA THR A 62 2.21 -1.12 -11.09
C THR A 62 2.21 -0.30 -12.38
N LEU A 63 1.02 0.22 -12.78
CA LEU A 63 0.90 1.07 -13.97
C LEU A 63 1.60 2.42 -13.80
N ILE A 64 1.43 3.10 -12.67
CA ILE A 64 2.04 4.42 -12.43
C ILE A 64 3.56 4.33 -12.45
N ILE A 65 4.14 3.30 -11.86
CA ILE A 65 5.59 3.09 -11.86
C ILE A 65 6.08 2.86 -13.30
N MET A 66 5.38 2.03 -14.08
CA MET A 66 5.73 1.77 -15.48
C MET A 66 5.66 3.04 -16.34
N LEU A 67 4.57 3.82 -16.24
CA LEU A 67 4.44 5.10 -16.94
C LEU A 67 5.47 6.14 -16.47
N GLY A 68 5.80 6.15 -15.18
CA GLY A 68 6.79 7.05 -14.60
C GLY A 68 8.18 6.85 -15.19
N VAL A 69 8.62 5.60 -15.35
CA VAL A 69 9.89 5.27 -16.01
C VAL A 69 9.92 5.77 -17.46
N LEU A 70 8.82 5.59 -18.20
CA LEU A 70 8.70 6.10 -19.57
C LEU A 70 8.74 7.64 -19.62
N GLY A 71 8.05 8.32 -18.69
CA GLY A 71 8.05 9.77 -18.59
C GLY A 71 9.43 10.35 -18.28
N VAL A 72 10.19 9.69 -17.40
CA VAL A 72 11.58 10.08 -17.09
C VAL A 72 12.49 9.90 -18.30
N MET A 73 12.32 8.82 -19.08
CA MET A 73 13.11 8.62 -20.30
C MET A 73 12.84 9.70 -21.36
N ILE A 74 11.57 10.04 -21.58
CA ILE A 74 11.18 11.07 -22.56
C ILE A 74 11.65 12.47 -22.09
N GLY A 75 11.44 12.80 -20.82
CA GLY A 75 11.89 14.07 -20.24
C GLY A 75 13.42 14.19 -20.22
N GLY A 76 14.12 13.09 -19.93
CA GLY A 76 15.58 13.02 -19.95
C GLY A 76 16.15 13.24 -21.35
N TYR A 77 15.57 12.59 -22.37
CA TYR A 77 15.98 12.81 -23.77
C TYR A 77 15.73 14.26 -24.21
N TYR A 78 14.56 14.81 -23.87
CA TYR A 78 14.20 16.18 -24.22
C TYR A 78 15.08 17.23 -23.53
N TYR A 79 15.53 16.95 -22.29
CA TYR A 79 16.48 17.80 -21.57
C TYR A 79 17.84 17.87 -22.26
N MET A 80 18.36 16.72 -22.72
CA MET A 80 19.65 16.66 -23.41
C MET A 80 19.61 17.28 -24.81
N ALA A 81 18.44 17.26 -25.47
CA ALA A 81 18.25 17.86 -26.79
C ALA A 81 18.06 19.40 -26.75
N ALA A 82 17.83 20.00 -25.57
CA ALA A 82 17.71 21.44 -25.40
C ALA A 82 19.12 22.09 -25.41
N ALA A 83 19.68 22.30 -26.60
CA ALA A 83 21.02 22.82 -26.87
C ALA A 83 21.24 24.30 -26.46
N GLY A 84 20.93 24.67 -25.21
CA GLY A 84 21.22 25.98 -24.64
C GLY A 84 20.06 26.99 -24.60
N ASP A 85 18.87 26.62 -25.07
CA ASP A 85 17.67 27.44 -24.92
C ASP A 85 17.12 27.32 -23.48
N SER A 86 17.23 28.40 -22.71
CA SER A 86 16.82 28.46 -21.30
C SER A 86 15.33 28.15 -21.09
N SER A 87 14.49 28.44 -22.07
CA SER A 87 13.06 28.16 -22.03
C SER A 87 12.81 26.65 -22.12
N ARG A 88 13.47 25.97 -23.07
CA ARG A 88 13.32 24.51 -23.25
C ARG A 88 13.91 23.71 -22.11
N ILE A 89 15.03 24.17 -21.55
CA ILE A 89 15.64 23.55 -20.36
C ILE A 89 14.70 23.67 -19.14
N LYS A 90 14.05 24.84 -18.95
CA LYS A 90 13.12 25.05 -17.85
C LYS A 90 11.90 24.15 -17.97
N THR A 91 11.26 24.09 -19.14
CA THR A 91 10.11 23.22 -19.38
C THR A 91 10.48 21.74 -19.25
N ALA A 92 11.67 21.33 -19.74
CA ALA A 92 12.15 19.96 -19.59
C ALA A 92 12.33 19.55 -18.12
N LYS A 93 12.89 20.43 -17.29
CA LYS A 93 13.02 20.19 -15.84
C LYS A 93 11.67 20.05 -15.17
N GLU A 94 10.72 20.92 -15.49
CA GLU A 94 9.37 20.88 -14.91
C GLU A 94 8.65 19.56 -15.21
N TRP A 95 8.79 19.05 -16.44
CA TRP A 95 8.29 17.73 -16.83
C TRP A 95 8.97 16.58 -16.07
N ILE A 96 10.30 16.64 -15.90
CA ILE A 96 11.05 15.63 -15.13
C ILE A 96 10.60 15.66 -13.66
N PHE A 97 10.46 16.84 -13.06
CA PHE A 97 10.00 16.98 -11.68
C PHE A 97 8.57 16.47 -11.50
N ALA A 98 7.67 16.72 -12.45
CA ALA A 98 6.31 16.21 -12.42
C ALA A 98 6.28 14.67 -12.47
N ALA A 99 7.10 14.05 -13.34
CA ALA A 99 7.22 12.59 -13.40
C ALA A 99 7.79 12.00 -12.10
N LEU A 100 8.84 12.62 -11.55
CA LEU A 100 9.46 12.19 -10.29
C LEU A 100 8.50 12.32 -9.10
N ALA A 101 7.77 13.44 -9.03
CA ALA A 101 6.79 13.70 -7.98
C ALA A 101 5.67 12.64 -8.00
N GLY A 102 5.16 12.27 -9.19
CA GLY A 102 4.14 11.23 -9.33
C GLY A 102 4.61 9.87 -8.84
N VAL A 103 5.81 9.42 -9.23
CA VAL A 103 6.38 8.16 -8.75
C VAL A 103 6.63 8.21 -7.24
N SER A 104 7.18 9.31 -6.73
CA SER A 104 7.42 9.47 -5.29
C SER A 104 6.13 9.39 -4.47
N LEU A 105 5.05 10.02 -4.94
CA LEU A 105 3.75 10.03 -4.27
C LEU A 105 3.12 8.63 -4.25
N ALA A 106 3.23 7.88 -5.36
CA ALA A 106 2.74 6.50 -5.43
C ALA A 106 3.47 5.59 -4.43
N VAL A 107 4.78 5.73 -4.30
CA VAL A 107 5.59 4.97 -3.34
C VAL A 107 5.24 5.35 -1.89
N MET A 108 5.03 6.64 -1.58
CA MET A 108 4.62 7.02 -0.22
C MET A 108 3.23 6.49 0.13
N GLY A 109 2.29 6.51 -0.81
CA GLY A 109 0.99 5.87 -0.63
C GLY A 109 1.12 4.37 -0.31
N TYR A 110 1.97 3.66 -1.05
CA TYR A 110 2.24 2.25 -0.80
C TYR A 110 2.72 1.97 0.63
N ILE A 111 3.70 2.74 1.10
CA ILE A 111 4.32 2.57 2.42
C ILE A 111 3.28 2.72 3.54
N ILE A 112 2.41 3.73 3.44
CA ILE A 112 1.36 3.97 4.43
C ILE A 112 0.38 2.79 4.47
N LEU A 113 -0.09 2.32 3.31
CA LEU A 113 -1.04 1.21 3.23
C LEU A 113 -0.43 -0.11 3.74
N HIS A 114 0.83 -0.38 3.38
CA HIS A 114 1.57 -1.56 3.82
C HIS A 114 1.82 -1.57 5.34
N THR A 115 2.03 -0.40 5.94
CA THR A 115 2.27 -0.27 7.39
C THR A 115 1.02 -0.58 8.21
N ILE A 116 -0.17 -0.23 7.71
CA ILE A 116 -1.44 -0.39 8.44
C ILE A 116 -1.94 -1.84 8.35
N ASN A 117 -1.76 -2.50 7.20
CA ASN A 117 -2.12 -3.91 7.05
C ASN A 117 -1.14 -4.61 6.11
N PRO A 118 -0.04 -5.17 6.64
CA PRO A 118 0.97 -5.85 5.82
C PRO A 118 0.45 -7.14 5.18
N SER A 119 -0.68 -7.67 5.65
CA SER A 119 -1.20 -8.99 5.25
C SER A 119 -2.03 -9.00 3.96
N THR A 120 -2.32 -7.84 3.37
CA THR A 120 -3.13 -7.74 2.13
C THR A 120 -2.31 -7.54 0.86
N LEU A 121 -1.00 -7.30 1.00
CA LEU A 121 -0.06 -7.05 -0.09
C LEU A 121 1.07 -8.10 -0.12
N SER A 122 0.74 -9.35 0.17
CA SER A 122 1.63 -10.48 -0.11
C SER A 122 1.56 -10.78 -1.61
N LEU A 123 2.63 -10.42 -2.34
CA LEU A 123 2.81 -10.74 -3.75
C LEU A 123 2.98 -12.25 -3.97
#